data_AF-A0A538H3M9-F1
#
_entry.id   AF-A0A538H3M9-F1
#
_cell.length_a   1.000
_cell.length_b   1.000
_cell.length_c   1.000
_cell.angle_alpha   90.00
_cell.angle_beta   90.00
_cell.angle_gamma   90.00
#
_symmetry.space_group_name_H-M   'P 1'
#
loop_
_entity.id
_entity.type
_entity.pdbx_description
1 polymer ?
#
loop_
_entity_poly.entity_id
_entity_poly.type
_entity_poly.pdbx_seq_one_letter_code
_entity_poly.pdbx_strand_id
1 'polypeptide(L)'
;MSATELDLSASLLDRPHHDGSDLYVVERPEELGGEAVVRIRVPQEVESVVLRWVEDGEARGVKASEEEGGWWRARFPVPNPNVRYRWLLSGGEVGYAWLNGFGLVPHDVPDADDFVLSLDRGGPAWHLDSVVYEIFPDRFATTGGGGAPPEWAVPRAWDELPEGRGPDTPYEWFGGDLGGVEAHLDHIESLGANVIYLTPVFPAGSTHRYDSTTFERVDPLLGGDEALASLTRAAHARGIRVISDLTTNHTGDKHEWFVGGERDLYLFDAQGDYEAWWGIKSLPKLNWLSPELRRRLQAIARKWLQPPYGLDGWRVDVANMSGRTGGTDVNADVAPTLREALEPESLLVAENSRRRRQHERPNGCDGRERRCRADSPRGARARVAARGGELP
;
A
#
# COMPACT_ATOMS: atom_id res chain seq x y z
N MET A 1 42.95 0.17 0.44
CA MET A 1 42.72 -1.17 -0.13
C MET A 1 41.45 -1.10 -0.96
N SER A 2 41.48 -1.68 -2.16
CA SER A 2 40.45 -1.59 -3.19
C SER A 2 39.11 -2.15 -2.71
N ALA A 3 38.06 -1.33 -2.76
CA ALA A 3 36.69 -1.73 -2.44
C ALA A 3 36.02 -2.32 -3.69
N THR A 4 36.31 -3.59 -4.05
CA THR A 4 35.45 -4.40 -4.95
C THR A 4 35.94 -5.85 -5.08
N GLU A 5 36.12 -6.56 -3.98
CA GLU A 5 35.98 -8.03 -4.00
C GLU A 5 34.80 -8.35 -3.11
N LEU A 6 33.63 -8.59 -3.72
CA LEU A 6 32.53 -9.24 -3.04
C LEU A 6 32.98 -10.68 -2.81
N ASP A 7 33.44 -10.95 -1.60
CA ASP A 7 33.71 -12.31 -1.15
C ASP A 7 32.40 -13.10 -1.14
N LEU A 8 32.19 -13.89 -2.19
CA LEU A 8 31.02 -14.74 -2.37
C LEU A 8 31.05 -15.98 -1.44
N SER A 9 32.13 -16.17 -0.67
CA SER A 9 32.24 -17.27 0.30
C SER A 9 31.77 -16.89 1.71
N ALA A 10 31.72 -15.59 2.03
CA ALA A 10 31.22 -15.11 3.31
C ALA A 10 29.68 -15.13 3.34
N SER A 11 29.10 -15.89 4.27
CA SER A 11 27.65 -15.85 4.52
C SER A 11 27.25 -14.52 5.15
N LEU A 12 26.01 -14.07 4.93
CA LEU A 12 25.42 -13.00 5.75
C LEU A 12 25.44 -13.36 7.25
N LEU A 13 25.43 -14.66 7.57
CA LEU A 13 25.53 -15.17 8.94
C LEU A 13 26.90 -14.96 9.57
N ASP A 14 27.95 -14.74 8.75
CA ASP A 14 29.31 -14.50 9.20
C ASP A 14 29.59 -13.01 9.40
N ARG A 15 28.59 -12.14 9.28
CA ARG A 15 28.73 -10.68 9.38
C ARG A 15 27.86 -10.11 10.50
N PRO A 16 28.19 -8.93 11.03
CA PRO A 16 27.32 -8.27 11.98
C PRO A 16 25.93 -8.03 11.38
N HIS A 17 24.88 -8.43 12.09
CA HIS A 17 23.51 -8.39 11.59
C HIS A 17 22.51 -7.96 12.66
N HIS A 18 21.54 -7.16 12.23
CA HIS A 18 20.42 -6.66 12.99
C HIS A 18 19.28 -6.33 12.02
N ASP A 19 18.04 -6.61 12.40
CA ASP A 19 16.85 -6.17 11.70
C ASP A 19 15.71 -5.83 12.68
N GLY A 20 14.53 -5.52 12.17
CA GLY A 20 13.37 -5.13 12.98
C GLY A 20 12.50 -6.29 13.51
N SER A 21 12.90 -7.55 13.31
CA SER A 21 12.14 -8.72 13.75
C SER A 21 12.25 -8.96 15.27
N ASP A 22 11.35 -9.79 15.79
CA ASP A 22 11.29 -10.15 17.22
C ASP A 22 12.55 -10.89 17.72
N LEU A 23 13.38 -11.41 16.79
CA LEU A 23 14.70 -11.95 17.15
C LEU A 23 15.63 -10.84 17.65
N TYR A 24 15.56 -9.64 17.08
CA TYR A 24 16.46 -8.53 17.35
C TYR A 24 15.82 -7.43 18.20
N VAL A 25 14.50 -7.25 18.13
CA VAL A 25 13.73 -6.29 18.96
C VAL A 25 13.04 -7.08 20.07
N VAL A 26 13.69 -7.18 21.23
CA VAL A 26 13.29 -8.06 22.34
C VAL A 26 12.18 -7.46 23.19
N GLU A 27 12.30 -6.17 23.51
CA GLU A 27 11.27 -5.42 24.23
C GLU A 27 10.96 -4.16 23.42
N ARG A 28 9.68 -3.97 23.08
CA ARG A 28 9.18 -2.75 22.42
C ARG A 28 8.20 -2.07 23.37
N PRO A 29 8.42 -0.79 23.72
CA PRO A 29 7.49 -0.07 24.58
C PRO A 29 6.19 0.22 23.84
N GLU A 30 5.09 0.29 24.59
CA GLU A 30 3.76 0.63 24.06
C GLU A 30 3.46 2.13 24.12
N GLU A 31 4.23 2.87 24.92
CA GLU A 31 4.01 4.28 25.20
C GLU A 31 5.30 5.10 25.12
N LEU A 32 5.14 6.40 24.89
CA LEU A 32 6.23 7.35 24.76
C LEU A 32 7.01 7.46 26.07
N GLY A 33 8.34 7.45 25.98
CA GLY A 33 9.22 7.47 27.15
C GLY A 33 9.49 6.09 27.76
N GLY A 34 8.84 5.03 27.28
CA GLY A 34 9.18 3.66 27.64
C GLY A 34 10.57 3.25 27.14
N GLU A 35 11.09 2.12 27.62
CA GLU A 35 12.38 1.59 27.20
C GLU A 35 12.22 0.49 26.16
N ALA A 36 13.10 0.50 25.16
CA ALA A 36 13.25 -0.58 24.21
C ALA A 36 14.51 -1.39 24.51
N VAL A 37 14.44 -2.69 24.19
CA VAL A 37 15.58 -3.58 24.23
C VAL A 37 15.79 -4.20 22.87
N VAL A 38 16.99 -4.00 22.34
CA VAL A 38 17.40 -4.53 21.03
C VAL A 38 18.69 -5.32 21.15
N ARG A 39 18.90 -6.25 20.21
CA ARG A 39 20.11 -7.05 20.10
C ARG A 39 20.74 -6.91 18.73
N ILE A 40 22.04 -7.16 18.64
CA ILE A 40 22.80 -7.33 17.40
C ILE A 40 23.59 -8.63 17.49
N ARG A 41 23.67 -9.36 16.38
CA ARG A 41 24.58 -10.50 16.26
C ARG A 41 25.90 -10.01 15.69
N VAL A 42 27.01 -10.27 16.38
CA VAL A 42 28.38 -9.95 15.92
C VAL A 42 29.22 -11.23 15.99
N PRO A 43 29.39 -11.95 14.87
CA PRO A 43 30.17 -13.20 14.82
C PRO A 43 31.68 -13.00 15.06
N GLN A 44 32.21 -11.84 14.68
CA GLN A 44 33.62 -11.47 14.82
C GLN A 44 33.97 -11.00 16.23
N GLU A 45 35.26 -11.07 16.55
CA GLU A 45 35.80 -10.38 17.72
C GLU A 45 35.70 -8.85 17.56
N VAL A 46 35.16 -8.20 18.58
CA VAL A 46 35.05 -6.73 18.70
C VAL A 46 35.40 -6.31 20.14
N GLU A 47 35.96 -5.12 20.31
CA GLU A 47 36.26 -4.59 21.65
C GLU A 47 35.07 -3.84 22.26
N SER A 48 34.25 -3.22 21.41
CA SER A 48 33.08 -2.48 21.87
C SER A 48 31.96 -2.44 20.84
N VAL A 49 30.74 -2.51 21.36
CA VAL A 49 29.50 -2.32 20.61
C VAL A 49 28.71 -1.22 21.30
N VAL A 50 28.29 -0.20 20.54
CA VAL A 50 27.52 0.94 21.05
C VAL A 50 26.28 1.10 20.19
N LEU A 51 25.11 1.18 20.82
CA LEU A 51 23.89 1.60 20.17
C LEU A 51 23.84 3.13 20.19
N ARG A 52 23.72 3.77 19.03
CA ARG A 52 23.43 5.20 18.89
C ARG A 52 21.98 5.38 18.49
N TRP A 53 21.24 6.24 19.19
CA TRP A 53 19.92 6.69 18.76
C TRP A 53 19.85 8.22 18.63
N VAL A 54 18.77 8.69 18.01
CA VAL A 54 18.45 10.12 17.88
C VAL A 54 17.28 10.46 18.81
N GLU A 55 17.47 11.47 19.64
CA GLU A 55 16.48 12.02 20.57
C GLU A 55 16.33 13.51 20.27
N ASP A 56 15.15 13.92 19.81
CA ASP A 56 14.85 15.31 19.46
C ASP A 56 15.89 15.95 18.51
N GLY A 57 16.44 15.15 17.59
CA GLY A 57 17.46 15.56 16.62
C GLY A 57 18.90 15.44 17.11
N GLU A 58 19.13 15.10 18.38
CA GLU A 58 20.45 14.97 18.97
C GLU A 58 20.87 13.50 19.15
N ALA A 59 22.17 13.25 18.96
CA ALA A 59 22.72 11.92 19.14
C ALA A 59 22.82 11.55 20.63
N ARG A 60 22.47 10.31 20.94
CA ARG A 60 22.69 9.66 22.23
C ARG A 60 23.29 8.27 22.00
N GLY A 61 23.93 7.72 23.01
CA GLY A 61 24.57 6.41 22.88
C GLY A 61 24.62 5.63 24.18
N VAL A 62 24.53 4.31 24.06
CA VAL A 62 24.63 3.37 25.18
C VAL A 62 25.52 2.20 24.77
N LYS A 63 26.44 1.81 25.66
CA LYS A 63 27.29 0.65 25.42
C LYS A 63 26.45 -0.62 25.56
N ALA A 64 26.55 -1.52 24.59
CA ALA A 64 25.88 -2.80 24.63
C ALA A 64 26.63 -3.78 25.55
N SER A 65 25.88 -4.69 26.18
CA SER A 65 26.42 -5.81 26.94
C SER A 65 26.53 -7.04 26.05
N GLU A 66 27.65 -7.75 26.11
CA GLU A 66 27.84 -9.03 25.43
C GLU A 66 26.96 -10.12 26.08
N GLU A 67 26.42 -10.98 25.24
CA GLU A 67 25.64 -12.18 25.57
C GLU A 67 26.28 -13.41 24.89
N GLU A 68 25.85 -14.62 25.28
CA GLU A 68 26.37 -15.86 24.71
C GLU A 68 26.18 -15.94 23.18
N GLY A 69 27.10 -16.63 22.51
CA GLY A 69 27.00 -16.88 21.08
C GLY A 69 27.17 -15.62 20.24
N GLY A 70 27.96 -14.64 20.70
CA GLY A 70 28.29 -13.39 20.01
C GLY A 70 27.08 -12.49 19.75
N TRP A 71 26.12 -12.53 20.67
CA TRP A 71 25.03 -11.58 20.73
C TRP A 71 25.43 -10.40 21.61
N TRP A 72 24.91 -9.22 21.30
CA TRP A 72 25.07 -8.03 22.12
C TRP A 72 23.71 -7.38 22.32
N ARG A 73 23.45 -6.88 23.52
CA ARG A 73 22.17 -6.30 23.92
C ARG A 73 22.32 -4.85 24.36
N ALA A 74 21.38 -4.00 23.96
CA ALA A 74 21.28 -2.62 24.40
C ALA A 74 19.85 -2.30 24.86
N ARG A 75 19.76 -1.49 25.92
CA ARG A 75 18.51 -0.94 26.46
C ARG A 75 18.59 0.58 26.33
N PHE A 76 17.55 1.21 25.78
CA PHE A 76 17.53 2.65 25.51
C PHE A 76 16.10 3.22 25.56
N PRO A 77 15.93 4.51 25.90
CA PRO A 77 14.61 5.14 25.95
C PRO A 77 14.02 5.38 24.55
N VAL A 78 12.70 5.46 24.47
CA VAL A 78 11.94 5.83 23.26
C VAL A 78 11.29 7.21 23.45
N PRO A 79 12.05 8.32 23.33
CA PRO A 79 11.57 9.67 23.61
C PRO A 79 10.70 10.26 22.49
N ASN A 80 10.74 9.67 21.29
CA ASN A 80 9.98 10.12 20.12
C ASN A 80 9.10 8.99 19.57
N PRO A 81 7.98 9.29 18.86
CA PRO A 81 7.14 8.26 18.25
C PRO A 81 7.87 7.36 17.24
N ASN A 82 8.90 7.91 16.60
CA ASN A 82 9.83 7.21 15.72
C ASN A 82 11.25 7.52 16.18
N VAL A 83 11.99 6.50 16.60
CA VAL A 83 13.38 6.64 17.03
C VAL A 83 14.29 5.97 16.00
N ARG A 84 15.18 6.77 15.42
CA ARG A 84 16.23 6.29 14.53
C ARG A 84 17.43 5.83 15.33
N TYR A 85 17.97 4.67 14.99
CA TYR A 85 19.15 4.12 15.66
C TYR A 85 20.03 3.28 14.74
N ARG A 86 21.28 3.11 15.16
CA ARG A 86 22.31 2.32 14.47
C ARG A 86 23.34 1.82 15.47
N TRP A 87 24.14 0.85 15.06
CA TRP A 87 25.17 0.25 15.89
C TRP A 87 26.55 0.69 15.44
N LEU A 88 27.41 1.06 16.39
CA LEU A 88 28.84 1.25 16.19
C LEU A 88 29.58 0.03 16.72
N LEU A 89 30.45 -0.52 15.88
CA LEU A 89 31.37 -1.61 16.18
C LEU A 89 32.79 -1.07 16.14
N SER A 90 33.59 -1.40 17.14
CA SER A 90 34.99 -0.95 17.20
C SER A 90 35.93 -2.01 17.77
N GLY A 91 37.16 -2.02 17.29
CA GLY A 91 38.21 -2.95 17.71
C GLY A 91 38.07 -4.33 17.08
N GLY A 92 39.00 -5.22 17.46
CA GLY A 92 39.05 -6.58 16.94
C GLY A 92 39.19 -6.64 15.41
N GLU A 93 38.60 -7.68 14.80
CA GLU A 93 38.65 -7.91 13.35
C GLU A 93 37.83 -6.89 12.55
N VAL A 94 36.79 -6.34 13.17
CA VAL A 94 35.91 -5.34 12.53
C VAL A 94 36.59 -3.98 12.42
N GLY A 95 37.49 -3.64 13.35
CA GLY A 95 38.21 -2.38 13.39
C GLY A 95 37.31 -1.19 13.72
N TYR A 96 36.56 -0.69 12.73
CA TYR A 96 35.57 0.37 12.91
C TYR A 96 34.48 0.26 11.84
N ALA A 97 33.22 0.14 12.26
CA ALA A 97 32.10 0.13 11.35
C ALA A 97 30.79 0.56 12.01
N TRP A 98 29.90 1.17 11.23
CA TRP A 98 28.50 1.34 11.57
C TRP A 98 27.65 0.25 10.91
N LEU A 99 26.66 -0.26 11.63
CA LEU A 99 25.59 -1.10 11.07
C LEU A 99 24.26 -0.33 11.17
N ASN A 100 23.63 -0.11 10.02
CA ASN A 100 22.30 0.49 9.89
C ASN A 100 21.41 -0.38 8.97
N GLY A 101 20.22 0.09 8.63
CA GLY A 101 19.26 -0.63 7.78
C GLY A 101 19.70 -0.80 6.32
N PHE A 102 20.76 -0.12 5.87
CA PHE A 102 21.41 -0.40 4.58
C PHE A 102 22.44 -1.53 4.71
N GLY A 103 23.12 -1.61 5.85
CA GLY A 103 24.13 -2.62 6.14
C GLY A 103 25.35 -2.03 6.84
N LEU A 104 26.47 -2.74 6.73
CA LEU A 104 27.73 -2.36 7.38
C LEU A 104 28.49 -1.32 6.54
N VAL A 105 28.89 -0.21 7.14
CA VAL A 105 29.65 0.88 6.51
C VAL A 105 30.87 1.28 7.36
N PRO A 106 32.06 1.51 6.76
CA PRO A 106 33.30 1.76 7.53
C PRO A 106 33.52 3.24 7.90
N HIS A 107 32.48 4.07 7.81
CA HIS A 107 32.53 5.51 8.08
C HIS A 107 31.14 6.00 8.52
N ASP A 108 31.08 7.19 9.11
CA ASP A 108 29.81 7.80 9.48
C ASP A 108 28.99 8.20 8.24
N VAL A 109 27.67 7.99 8.31
CA VAL A 109 26.71 8.20 7.22
C VAL A 109 25.49 8.98 7.71
N PRO A 110 24.75 9.65 6.80
CA PRO A 110 23.47 10.25 7.14
C PRO A 110 22.52 9.22 7.77
N ASP A 111 21.66 9.69 8.67
CA ASP A 111 20.69 8.85 9.40
C ASP A 111 19.53 8.33 8.53
N ALA A 112 19.50 8.67 7.24
CA ALA A 112 18.46 8.26 6.29
C ALA A 112 18.30 6.74 6.21
N ASP A 113 19.37 6.01 6.50
CA ASP A 113 19.48 4.55 6.47
C ASP A 113 19.47 3.90 7.85
N ASP A 114 19.26 4.66 8.92
CA ASP A 114 19.16 4.12 10.27
C ASP A 114 17.95 3.19 10.42
N PHE A 115 18.08 2.22 11.32
CA PHE A 115 16.92 1.42 11.76
C PHE A 115 15.92 2.36 12.42
N VAL A 116 14.63 2.03 12.31
CA VAL A 116 13.56 2.82 12.91
C VAL A 116 12.78 1.95 13.87
N LEU A 117 12.74 2.36 15.13
CA LEU A 117 11.78 1.83 16.10
C LEU A 117 10.58 2.77 16.14
N SER A 118 9.40 2.26 15.81
CA SER A 118 8.16 3.04 15.86
C SER A 118 7.24 2.53 16.96
N LEU A 119 6.61 3.46 17.69
CA LEU A 119 5.50 3.16 18.60
C LEU A 119 4.22 2.81 17.83
N ASP A 120 4.07 3.36 16.62
CA ASP A 120 2.99 3.00 15.71
C ASP A 120 3.29 1.62 15.12
N ARG A 121 2.52 0.61 15.54
CA ARG A 121 2.65 -0.76 15.00
C ARG A 121 2.15 -0.87 13.55
N GLY A 122 1.59 0.21 13.00
CA GLY A 122 1.05 0.27 11.65
C GLY A 122 -0.40 -0.20 11.61
N GLY A 123 -0.72 -1.04 10.64
CA GLY A 123 -2.07 -1.52 10.39
C GLY A 123 -2.59 -2.50 11.43
N PRO A 124 -3.84 -2.94 11.26
CA PRO A 124 -4.48 -3.88 12.17
C PRO A 124 -3.76 -5.23 12.16
N ALA A 125 -3.65 -5.93 13.30
CA ALA A 125 -2.75 -7.09 13.43
C ALA A 125 -2.96 -8.17 12.34
N TRP A 126 -4.20 -8.38 11.90
CA TRP A 126 -4.56 -9.36 10.87
C TRP A 126 -3.90 -9.10 9.50
N HIS A 127 -3.45 -7.87 9.22
CA HIS A 127 -2.84 -7.54 7.93
C HIS A 127 -1.49 -8.22 7.68
N LEU A 128 -0.77 -8.60 8.74
CA LEU A 128 0.55 -9.24 8.64
C LEU A 128 0.46 -10.70 8.17
N ASP A 129 -0.69 -11.35 8.44
CA ASP A 129 -0.97 -12.74 8.05
C ASP A 129 -1.86 -12.82 6.80
N SER A 130 -1.98 -11.71 6.06
CA SER A 130 -2.91 -11.61 4.94
C SER A 130 -2.36 -12.22 3.65
N VAL A 131 -3.20 -13.06 3.02
CA VAL A 131 -3.07 -13.51 1.64
C VAL A 131 -4.21 -12.84 0.85
N VAL A 132 -3.85 -11.86 0.03
CA VAL A 132 -4.79 -10.99 -0.68
C VAL A 132 -5.13 -11.55 -2.05
N TYR A 133 -6.43 -11.61 -2.37
CA TYR A 133 -6.95 -11.93 -3.69
C TYR A 133 -7.59 -10.68 -4.32
N GLU A 134 -6.93 -10.12 -5.34
CA GLU A 134 -7.42 -8.95 -6.08
C GLU A 134 -8.49 -9.36 -7.10
N ILE A 135 -9.60 -8.63 -7.11
CA ILE A 135 -10.75 -8.88 -7.98
C ILE A 135 -11.06 -7.61 -8.75
N PHE A 136 -11.06 -7.74 -10.08
CA PHE A 136 -11.66 -6.78 -11.00
C PHE A 136 -13.12 -7.22 -11.27
N PRO A 137 -14.13 -6.57 -10.67
CA PRO A 137 -15.49 -7.13 -10.58
C PRO A 137 -16.11 -7.52 -11.92
N ASP A 138 -15.93 -6.69 -12.96
CA ASP A 138 -16.51 -6.92 -14.29
C ASP A 138 -16.01 -8.22 -14.97
N ARG A 139 -14.89 -8.80 -14.51
CA ARG A 139 -14.23 -9.94 -15.16
C ARG A 139 -14.09 -11.18 -14.30
N PHE A 140 -14.58 -11.17 -13.06
CA PHE A 140 -14.38 -12.29 -12.14
C PHE A 140 -15.47 -13.34 -12.26
N ALA A 141 -16.72 -12.94 -12.04
CA ALA A 141 -17.89 -13.80 -12.15
C ALA A 141 -19.13 -12.93 -12.36
N THR A 142 -20.14 -13.49 -13.03
CA THR A 142 -21.42 -12.81 -13.31
C THR A 142 -22.59 -13.62 -12.77
N THR A 143 -23.59 -12.94 -12.23
CA THR A 143 -24.91 -13.55 -11.95
C THR A 143 -25.83 -13.52 -13.17
N GLY A 144 -25.39 -12.90 -14.28
CA GLY A 144 -26.25 -12.55 -15.41
C GLY A 144 -27.24 -11.42 -15.08
N GLY A 145 -27.13 -10.80 -13.91
CA GLY A 145 -28.06 -9.80 -13.38
C GLY A 145 -27.78 -8.35 -13.80
N GLY A 146 -26.70 -8.08 -14.55
CA GLY A 146 -26.21 -6.73 -14.89
C GLY A 146 -27.13 -5.86 -15.76
N GLY A 147 -28.32 -6.33 -16.13
CA GLY A 147 -29.28 -5.58 -16.92
C GLY A 147 -28.83 -5.35 -18.37
N ALA A 148 -29.44 -4.36 -19.03
CA ALA A 148 -29.02 -3.95 -20.36
C ALA A 148 -27.69 -3.17 -20.29
N PRO A 149 -26.79 -3.33 -21.27
CA PRO A 149 -25.53 -2.60 -21.28
C PRO A 149 -25.80 -1.09 -21.23
N PRO A 150 -25.06 -0.33 -20.41
CA PRO A 150 -25.19 1.13 -20.38
C PRO A 150 -24.69 1.74 -21.71
N GLU A 151 -25.08 2.98 -21.99
CA GLU A 151 -24.76 3.65 -23.27
C GLU A 151 -23.25 3.73 -23.58
N TRP A 152 -22.41 3.84 -22.55
CA TRP A 152 -20.96 3.90 -22.71
C TRP A 152 -20.31 2.54 -22.98
N ALA A 153 -21.01 1.43 -22.71
CA ALA A 153 -20.41 0.10 -22.72
C ALA A 153 -20.35 -0.50 -24.12
N VAL A 154 -19.23 -1.18 -24.38
CA VAL A 154 -19.04 -2.08 -25.52
C VAL A 154 -19.26 -3.50 -25.00
N PRO A 155 -20.45 -4.10 -25.18
CA PRO A 155 -20.76 -5.41 -24.60
C PRO A 155 -19.91 -6.51 -25.24
N ARG A 156 -19.38 -7.40 -24.41
CA ARG A 156 -18.63 -8.60 -24.81
C ARG A 156 -19.32 -9.85 -24.27
N ALA A 157 -19.20 -10.98 -24.97
CA ALA A 157 -19.59 -12.25 -24.38
C ALA A 157 -18.57 -12.67 -23.29
N TRP A 158 -19.03 -13.39 -22.27
CA TRP A 158 -18.23 -13.74 -21.09
C TRP A 158 -16.90 -14.46 -21.45
N ASP A 159 -16.96 -15.38 -22.41
CA ASP A 159 -15.80 -16.19 -22.83
C ASP A 159 -14.94 -15.52 -23.91
N GLU A 160 -15.24 -14.27 -24.29
CA GLU A 160 -14.39 -13.53 -25.22
C GLU A 160 -13.10 -13.04 -24.55
N LEU A 161 -12.05 -12.87 -25.34
CA LEU A 161 -10.85 -12.21 -24.88
C LEU A 161 -10.99 -10.69 -25.04
N PRO A 162 -10.52 -9.88 -24.06
CA PRO A 162 -10.44 -8.44 -24.23
C PRO A 162 -9.46 -8.09 -25.37
N GLU A 163 -9.70 -7.00 -26.10
CA GLU A 163 -8.82 -6.58 -27.20
C GLU A 163 -7.43 -6.14 -26.71
N GLY A 164 -7.29 -5.90 -25.41
CA GLY A 164 -6.02 -5.66 -24.73
C GLY A 164 -5.61 -4.20 -24.74
N ARG A 165 -5.07 -3.68 -25.84
CA ARG A 165 -4.70 -2.25 -25.96
C ARG A 165 -5.44 -1.61 -27.11
N GLY A 166 -6.57 -1.00 -26.80
CA GLY A 166 -7.38 -0.24 -27.74
C GLY A 166 -8.10 0.94 -27.07
N PRO A 167 -8.70 1.83 -27.87
CA PRO A 167 -9.53 2.92 -27.35
C PRO A 167 -10.78 2.40 -26.61
N ASP A 168 -11.28 1.23 -27.01
CA ASP A 168 -12.49 0.62 -26.44
C ASP A 168 -12.23 -0.23 -25.19
N THR A 169 -10.96 -0.57 -24.91
CA THR A 169 -10.59 -1.42 -23.76
C THR A 169 -11.18 -0.97 -22.42
N PRO A 170 -11.20 0.34 -22.07
CA PRO A 170 -11.85 0.81 -20.83
C PRO A 170 -13.37 0.59 -20.80
N TYR A 171 -13.99 0.42 -21.97
CA TYR A 171 -15.44 0.37 -22.16
C TYR A 171 -15.95 -1.05 -22.47
N GLU A 172 -15.07 -2.01 -22.75
CA GLU A 172 -15.42 -3.42 -22.94
C GLU A 172 -16.11 -3.97 -21.67
N TRP A 173 -17.40 -4.26 -21.74
CA TRP A 173 -18.19 -4.69 -20.58
C TRP A 173 -18.58 -6.16 -20.70
N PHE A 174 -18.20 -6.95 -19.70
CA PHE A 174 -18.44 -8.39 -19.65
C PHE A 174 -19.57 -8.75 -18.68
N GLY A 175 -19.96 -7.83 -17.80
CA GLY A 175 -21.14 -7.99 -16.95
C GLY A 175 -20.87 -8.75 -15.65
N GLY A 176 -19.61 -8.79 -15.19
CA GLY A 176 -19.29 -9.29 -13.86
C GLY A 176 -19.79 -8.36 -12.76
N ASP A 177 -20.18 -8.93 -11.62
CA ASP A 177 -20.87 -8.23 -10.54
C ASP A 177 -20.50 -8.78 -9.15
N LEU A 178 -20.88 -8.07 -8.07
CA LEU A 178 -20.53 -8.47 -6.70
C LEU A 178 -21.26 -9.75 -6.25
N GLY A 179 -22.44 -10.04 -6.80
CA GLY A 179 -23.14 -11.30 -6.53
C GLY A 179 -22.38 -12.50 -7.09
N GLY A 180 -21.73 -12.33 -8.25
CA GLY A 180 -20.86 -13.32 -8.85
C GLY A 180 -19.64 -13.58 -7.98
N VAL A 181 -19.06 -12.52 -7.40
CA VAL A 181 -17.99 -12.64 -6.41
C VAL A 181 -18.47 -13.44 -5.20
N GLU A 182 -19.63 -13.09 -4.63
CA GLU A 182 -20.20 -13.77 -3.47
C GLU A 182 -20.44 -15.27 -3.74
N ALA A 183 -20.93 -15.62 -4.93
CA ALA A 183 -21.18 -17.00 -5.34
C ALA A 183 -19.91 -17.85 -5.49
N HIS A 184 -18.72 -17.22 -5.54
CA HIS A 184 -17.44 -17.89 -5.72
C HIS A 184 -16.47 -17.68 -4.54
N LEU A 185 -16.99 -17.30 -3.35
CA LEU A 185 -16.16 -17.20 -2.14
C LEU A 185 -15.47 -18.53 -1.79
N ASP A 186 -16.09 -19.68 -2.09
CA ASP A 186 -15.50 -21.00 -1.85
C ASP A 186 -14.22 -21.22 -2.67
N HIS A 187 -14.12 -20.62 -3.87
CA HIS A 187 -12.89 -20.65 -4.66
C HIS A 187 -11.76 -19.87 -3.96
N ILE A 188 -12.07 -18.67 -3.48
CA ILE A 188 -11.10 -17.79 -2.80
C ILE A 188 -10.59 -18.46 -1.52
N GLU A 189 -11.49 -19.06 -0.74
CA GLU A 189 -11.17 -19.84 0.45
C GLU A 189 -10.26 -21.04 0.11
N SER A 190 -10.56 -21.78 -0.98
CA SER A 190 -9.76 -22.95 -1.40
C SER A 190 -8.29 -22.62 -1.74
N LEU A 191 -8.03 -21.37 -2.15
CA LEU A 191 -6.67 -20.87 -2.41
C LEU A 191 -5.93 -20.46 -1.12
N GLY A 192 -6.62 -20.39 0.02
CA GLY A 192 -6.09 -19.91 1.29
C GLY A 192 -6.05 -18.38 1.40
N ALA A 193 -6.72 -17.65 0.51
CA ALA A 193 -6.82 -16.20 0.59
C ALA A 193 -7.82 -15.80 1.70
N ASN A 194 -7.41 -14.87 2.55
CA ASN A 194 -8.20 -14.38 3.69
C ASN A 194 -8.54 -12.88 3.59
N VAL A 195 -8.16 -12.23 2.48
CA VAL A 195 -8.54 -10.85 2.16
C VAL A 195 -8.92 -10.76 0.68
N ILE A 196 -10.08 -10.18 0.40
CA ILE A 196 -10.50 -9.78 -0.94
C ILE A 196 -10.17 -8.30 -1.11
N TYR A 197 -9.50 -7.95 -2.19
CA TYR A 197 -9.33 -6.57 -2.63
C TYR A 197 -10.16 -6.32 -3.90
N LEU A 198 -11.19 -5.49 -3.78
CA LEU A 198 -12.00 -5.05 -4.92
C LEU A 198 -11.39 -3.79 -5.55
N THR A 199 -11.14 -3.80 -6.86
CA THR A 199 -10.93 -2.56 -7.62
C THR A 199 -12.17 -1.64 -7.52
N PRO A 200 -12.13 -0.36 -7.94
CA PRO A 200 -13.21 0.59 -7.65
C PRO A 200 -14.60 0.06 -7.99
N VAL A 201 -15.53 0.19 -7.03
CA VAL A 201 -16.90 -0.33 -7.12
C VAL A 201 -17.95 0.77 -7.34
N PHE A 202 -17.52 2.02 -7.44
CA PHE A 202 -18.41 3.17 -7.58
C PHE A 202 -18.80 3.41 -9.05
N PRO A 203 -19.99 3.98 -9.33
CA PRO A 203 -20.47 4.15 -10.69
C PRO A 203 -19.55 5.06 -11.51
N ALA A 204 -19.26 4.68 -12.74
CA ALA A 204 -18.34 5.41 -13.63
C ALA A 204 -18.78 5.32 -15.10
N GLY A 205 -18.06 6.03 -15.97
CA GLY A 205 -18.22 5.93 -17.42
C GLY A 205 -17.35 4.85 -18.08
N SER A 206 -16.79 3.93 -17.29
CA SER A 206 -15.87 2.88 -17.71
C SER A 206 -16.05 1.61 -16.88
N THR A 207 -15.46 0.51 -17.32
CA THR A 207 -15.44 -0.75 -16.56
C THR A 207 -14.46 -0.75 -15.39
N HIS A 208 -13.38 0.04 -15.46
CA HIS A 208 -12.36 0.10 -14.41
C HIS A 208 -12.73 1.05 -13.25
N ARG A 209 -13.70 1.96 -13.46
CA ARG A 209 -14.35 2.78 -12.43
C ARG A 209 -13.48 3.79 -11.65
N TYR A 210 -12.27 4.05 -12.13
CA TYR A 210 -11.40 5.12 -11.61
C TYR A 210 -11.90 6.53 -11.95
N ASP A 211 -12.72 6.67 -12.98
CA ASP A 211 -13.47 7.88 -13.36
C ASP A 211 -14.85 7.94 -12.66
N SER A 212 -14.86 7.77 -11.33
CA SER A 212 -16.10 7.72 -10.55
C SER A 212 -16.99 8.95 -10.80
N THR A 213 -18.30 8.74 -10.84
CA THR A 213 -19.32 9.79 -10.99
C THR A 213 -19.91 10.23 -9.66
N THR A 214 -19.75 9.39 -8.63
CA THR A 214 -20.12 9.65 -7.24
C THR A 214 -19.37 8.64 -6.37
N PHE A 215 -19.19 8.96 -5.10
CA PHE A 215 -18.69 8.01 -4.09
C PHE A 215 -19.80 7.57 -3.11
N GLU A 216 -21.04 8.03 -3.33
CA GLU A 216 -22.13 7.89 -2.38
C GLU A 216 -22.91 6.57 -2.51
N ARG A 217 -22.73 5.82 -3.59
CA ARG A 217 -23.38 4.54 -3.81
C ARG A 217 -22.49 3.60 -4.60
N VAL A 218 -22.63 2.30 -4.41
CA VAL A 218 -22.03 1.27 -5.26
C VAL A 218 -22.70 1.29 -6.63
N ASP A 219 -21.93 0.98 -7.68
CA ASP A 219 -22.43 0.92 -9.05
C ASP A 219 -23.62 -0.05 -9.16
N PRO A 220 -24.80 0.41 -9.63
CA PRO A 220 -25.93 -0.48 -9.89
C PRO A 220 -25.60 -1.63 -10.84
N LEU A 221 -24.65 -1.45 -11.77
CA LEU A 221 -24.18 -2.51 -12.66
C LEU A 221 -23.47 -3.65 -11.91
N LEU A 222 -22.98 -3.39 -10.70
CA LEU A 222 -22.35 -4.37 -9.82
C LEU A 222 -23.32 -4.94 -8.77
N GLY A 223 -24.61 -4.55 -8.81
CA GLY A 223 -25.64 -4.95 -7.85
C GLY A 223 -25.92 -3.93 -6.74
N GLY A 224 -25.19 -2.80 -6.71
CA GLY A 224 -25.43 -1.70 -5.78
C GLY A 224 -25.09 -2.00 -4.31
N ASP A 225 -25.52 -1.09 -3.44
CA ASP A 225 -25.19 -1.05 -2.01
C ASP A 225 -25.52 -2.37 -1.27
N GLU A 226 -26.64 -2.98 -1.63
CA GLU A 226 -27.10 -4.25 -1.03
C GLU A 226 -26.17 -5.41 -1.38
N ALA A 227 -25.65 -5.45 -2.61
CA ALA A 227 -24.74 -6.49 -3.07
C ALA A 227 -23.38 -6.38 -2.35
N LEU A 228 -22.85 -5.17 -2.15
CA LEU A 228 -21.64 -4.99 -1.36
C LEU A 228 -21.84 -5.44 0.10
N ALA A 229 -22.94 -5.00 0.73
CA ALA A 229 -23.25 -5.40 2.09
C ALA A 229 -23.45 -6.93 2.22
N SER A 230 -24.05 -7.58 1.21
CA SER A 230 -24.21 -9.03 1.17
C SER A 230 -22.87 -9.75 1.05
N LEU A 231 -22.05 -9.35 0.07
CA LEU A 231 -20.73 -9.91 -0.16
C LEU A 231 -19.86 -9.82 1.10
N THR A 232 -19.79 -8.64 1.72
CA THR A 232 -18.98 -8.44 2.93
C THR A 232 -19.44 -9.33 4.08
N ARG A 233 -20.75 -9.43 4.34
CA ARG A 233 -21.28 -10.34 5.37
C ARG A 233 -20.94 -11.81 5.06
N ALA A 234 -21.09 -12.23 3.81
CA ALA A 234 -20.80 -13.59 3.37
C ALA A 234 -19.30 -13.92 3.46
N ALA A 235 -18.43 -12.96 3.14
CA ALA A 235 -16.98 -13.07 3.29
C ALA A 235 -16.59 -13.15 4.77
N HIS A 236 -17.11 -12.26 5.62
CA HIS A 236 -16.86 -12.28 7.07
C HIS A 236 -17.29 -13.59 7.74
N ALA A 237 -18.41 -14.18 7.30
CA ALA A 237 -18.87 -15.49 7.79
C ALA A 237 -17.86 -16.63 7.52
N ARG A 238 -16.95 -16.43 6.56
CA ARG A 238 -15.85 -17.35 6.18
C ARG A 238 -14.49 -16.89 6.72
N GLY A 239 -14.44 -15.84 7.54
CA GLY A 239 -13.19 -15.25 8.03
C GLY A 239 -12.40 -14.48 6.96
N ILE A 240 -13.03 -14.14 5.83
CA ILE A 240 -12.44 -13.37 4.73
C ILE A 240 -12.76 -11.89 4.92
N ARG A 241 -11.72 -11.05 4.96
CA ARG A 241 -11.85 -9.58 5.00
C ARG A 241 -12.10 -9.01 3.60
N VAL A 242 -12.76 -7.87 3.49
CA VAL A 242 -13.02 -7.19 2.22
C VAL A 242 -12.51 -5.75 2.29
N ILE A 243 -11.53 -5.42 1.45
CA ILE A 243 -11.08 -4.05 1.22
C ILE A 243 -11.48 -3.60 -0.19
N SER A 244 -11.69 -2.31 -0.37
CA SER A 244 -12.03 -1.73 -1.68
C SER A 244 -11.05 -0.62 -2.06
N ASP A 245 -11.11 -0.18 -3.31
CA ASP A 245 -10.33 0.96 -3.81
C ASP A 245 -11.05 2.31 -3.58
N LEU A 246 -10.28 3.33 -3.14
CA LEU A 246 -10.70 4.71 -3.04
C LEU A 246 -9.73 5.65 -3.76
N THR A 247 -10.22 6.36 -4.77
CA THR A 247 -9.44 7.36 -5.50
C THR A 247 -9.37 8.68 -4.74
N THR A 248 -8.18 9.08 -4.29
CA THR A 248 -7.94 10.37 -3.62
C THR A 248 -7.30 11.42 -4.51
N ASN A 249 -6.77 11.03 -5.67
CA ASN A 249 -6.07 11.96 -6.56
C ASN A 249 -7.03 12.72 -7.49
N HIS A 250 -8.13 12.09 -7.90
CA HIS A 250 -9.02 12.56 -8.95
C HIS A 250 -10.41 11.93 -8.82
N THR A 251 -11.38 12.49 -9.55
CA THR A 251 -12.68 11.86 -9.85
C THR A 251 -12.83 11.68 -11.36
N GLY A 252 -13.97 11.19 -11.84
CA GLY A 252 -14.37 11.37 -13.24
C GLY A 252 -14.77 12.81 -13.57
N ASP A 253 -14.71 13.19 -14.84
CA ASP A 253 -15.23 14.47 -15.37
C ASP A 253 -16.75 14.58 -15.33
N LYS A 254 -17.44 13.44 -15.15
CA LYS A 254 -18.88 13.35 -14.90
C LYS A 254 -19.23 13.28 -13.41
N HIS A 255 -18.25 13.46 -12.51
CA HIS A 255 -18.52 13.43 -11.07
C HIS A 255 -19.44 14.56 -10.64
N GLU A 256 -20.39 14.27 -9.76
CA GLU A 256 -21.41 15.22 -9.28
C GLU A 256 -20.79 16.54 -8.75
N TRP A 257 -19.66 16.45 -8.03
CA TRP A 257 -18.88 17.60 -7.57
C TRP A 257 -18.33 18.44 -8.73
N PHE A 258 -17.84 17.80 -9.80
CA PHE A 258 -17.25 18.49 -10.94
C PHE A 258 -18.33 19.16 -11.80
N VAL A 259 -19.36 18.40 -12.19
CA VAL A 259 -20.47 18.91 -13.01
C VAL A 259 -21.36 19.91 -12.25
N GLY A 260 -21.43 19.79 -10.92
CA GLY A 260 -22.08 20.75 -10.03
C GLY A 260 -21.33 22.06 -9.90
N GLY A 261 -20.11 22.17 -10.44
CA GLY A 261 -19.31 23.40 -10.43
C GLY A 261 -18.68 23.70 -9.08
N GLU A 262 -18.41 22.68 -8.25
CA GLU A 262 -17.78 22.84 -6.93
C GLU A 262 -16.27 23.09 -7.08
N ARG A 263 -15.92 24.27 -7.59
CA ARG A 263 -14.55 24.62 -8.00
C ARG A 263 -13.50 24.48 -6.90
N ASP A 264 -13.88 24.65 -5.63
CA ASP A 264 -12.96 24.51 -4.50
C ASP A 264 -12.43 23.08 -4.34
N LEU A 265 -13.18 22.07 -4.79
CA LEU A 265 -12.80 20.67 -4.70
C LEU A 265 -11.77 20.26 -5.76
N TYR A 266 -11.51 21.12 -6.76
CA TYR A 266 -10.66 20.83 -7.90
C TYR A 266 -9.62 21.93 -8.12
N LEU A 267 -8.64 21.64 -8.96
CA LEU A 267 -7.56 22.57 -9.29
C LEU A 267 -7.83 23.22 -10.65
N PHE A 268 -8.26 24.48 -10.64
CA PHE A 268 -8.47 25.28 -11.85
C PHE A 268 -7.40 26.36 -12.00
N ASP A 269 -7.01 26.64 -13.25
CA ASP A 269 -6.15 27.76 -13.58
C ASP A 269 -6.94 29.07 -13.76
N ALA A 270 -6.22 30.17 -14.01
CA ALA A 270 -6.79 31.49 -14.20
C ALA A 270 -7.59 31.64 -15.51
N GLN A 271 -7.36 30.75 -16.48
CA GLN A 271 -8.06 30.70 -17.77
C GLN A 271 -9.34 29.87 -17.71
N GLY A 272 -9.55 29.15 -16.60
CA GLY A 272 -10.71 28.30 -16.38
C GLY A 272 -10.50 26.86 -16.82
N ASP A 273 -9.30 26.49 -17.29
CA ASP A 273 -8.94 25.08 -17.48
C ASP A 273 -8.62 24.43 -16.13
N TYR A 274 -8.55 23.10 -16.10
CA TYR A 274 -8.31 22.33 -14.88
C TYR A 274 -7.19 21.32 -15.03
N GLU A 275 -6.53 21.08 -13.91
CA GLU A 275 -5.51 20.05 -13.74
C GLU A 275 -6.16 18.67 -13.74
N ALA A 276 -5.60 17.76 -14.53
CA ALA A 276 -6.09 16.40 -14.67
C ALA A 276 -4.96 15.39 -14.51
N TRP A 277 -5.27 14.17 -14.08
CA TRP A 277 -4.24 13.16 -13.88
C TRP A 277 -3.55 12.84 -15.21
N TRP A 278 -2.26 13.17 -15.30
CA TRP A 278 -1.44 13.04 -16.52
C TRP A 278 -2.04 13.75 -17.74
N GLY A 279 -2.82 14.81 -17.52
CA GLY A 279 -3.50 15.56 -18.59
C GLY A 279 -4.71 14.83 -19.20
N ILE A 280 -5.10 13.67 -18.66
CA ILE A 280 -6.28 12.92 -19.11
C ILE A 280 -7.52 13.65 -18.58
N LYS A 281 -8.17 14.44 -19.44
CA LYS A 281 -9.26 15.35 -19.04
C LYS A 281 -10.47 14.66 -18.41
N SER A 282 -10.69 13.37 -18.67
CA SER A 282 -11.72 12.60 -17.96
C SER A 282 -11.43 12.39 -16.46
N LEU A 283 -10.24 12.78 -15.96
CA LEU A 283 -9.77 12.54 -14.60
C LEU A 283 -9.33 13.84 -13.90
N PRO A 284 -10.25 14.80 -13.64
CA PRO A 284 -9.93 16.06 -12.96
C PRO A 284 -9.34 15.83 -11.55
N LYS A 285 -8.25 16.53 -11.24
CA LYS A 285 -7.53 16.36 -9.97
C LYS A 285 -8.20 17.09 -8.82
N LEU A 286 -8.24 16.41 -7.68
CA LEU A 286 -8.80 16.91 -6.43
C LEU A 286 -7.84 17.89 -5.73
N ASN A 287 -8.40 18.95 -5.14
CA ASN A 287 -7.68 19.99 -4.41
C ASN A 287 -7.59 19.69 -2.91
N TRP A 288 -6.49 19.05 -2.48
CA TRP A 288 -6.23 18.71 -1.07
C TRP A 288 -5.96 19.91 -0.15
N LEU A 289 -5.93 21.14 -0.67
CA LEU A 289 -5.94 22.35 0.16
C LEU A 289 -7.36 22.71 0.64
N SER A 290 -8.41 22.18 0.00
CA SER A 290 -9.79 22.42 0.40
C SER A 290 -10.13 21.62 1.67
N PRO A 291 -10.54 22.29 2.78
CA PRO A 291 -11.04 21.61 3.96
C PRO A 291 -12.35 20.86 3.69
N GLU A 292 -13.16 21.34 2.73
CA GLU A 292 -14.39 20.68 2.29
C GLU A 292 -14.10 19.32 1.70
N LEU A 293 -13.11 19.24 0.78
CA LEU A 293 -12.69 17.98 0.19
C LEU A 293 -12.26 16.97 1.26
N ARG A 294 -11.38 17.41 2.18
CA ARG A 294 -10.87 16.55 3.27
C ARG A 294 -12.03 15.98 4.09
N ARG A 295 -12.99 16.83 4.48
CA ARG A 295 -14.17 16.42 5.24
C ARG A 295 -15.04 15.41 4.48
N ARG A 296 -15.29 15.63 3.18
CA ARG A 296 -16.11 14.71 2.37
C ARG A 296 -15.44 13.36 2.18
N LEU A 297 -14.16 13.34 1.84
CA LEU A 297 -13.41 12.09 1.69
C LEU A 297 -13.33 11.31 3.00
N GLN A 298 -13.17 11.98 4.15
CA GLN A 298 -13.26 11.33 5.46
C GLN A 298 -14.65 10.73 5.70
N ALA A 299 -15.73 11.44 5.36
CA ALA A 299 -17.09 10.94 5.52
C ALA A 299 -17.36 9.71 4.63
N ILE A 300 -16.92 9.75 3.37
CA ILE A 300 -17.00 8.62 2.42
C ILE A 300 -16.20 7.43 2.93
N ALA A 301 -14.93 7.65 3.31
CA ALA A 301 -14.06 6.59 3.80
C ALA A 301 -14.65 5.89 5.04
N ARG A 302 -15.26 6.66 5.96
CA ARG A 302 -15.93 6.12 7.15
C ARG A 302 -17.22 5.37 6.82
N LYS A 303 -18.06 5.92 5.93
CA LYS A 303 -19.39 5.38 5.61
C LYS A 303 -19.33 3.90 5.25
N TRP A 304 -18.45 3.52 4.33
CA TRP A 304 -18.40 2.16 3.80
C TRP A 304 -17.72 1.14 4.74
N LEU A 305 -16.96 1.61 5.73
CA LEU A 305 -16.42 0.75 6.79
C LEU A 305 -17.47 0.42 7.86
N GLN A 306 -18.53 1.23 7.97
CA GLN A 306 -19.58 1.07 8.97
C GLN A 306 -20.69 0.11 8.51
N PRO A 307 -21.45 -0.48 9.45
CA PRO A 307 -22.67 -1.20 9.12
C PRO A 307 -23.65 -0.31 8.32
N PRO A 308 -24.38 -0.87 7.33
CA PRO A 308 -24.46 -2.30 7.00
C PRO A 308 -23.39 -2.82 6.03
N TYR A 309 -22.44 -1.98 5.59
CA TYR A 309 -21.49 -2.29 4.52
C TYR A 309 -20.27 -3.07 5.01
N GLY A 310 -19.62 -2.59 6.07
CA GLY A 310 -18.61 -3.33 6.84
C GLY A 310 -17.29 -3.61 6.14
N LEU A 311 -16.84 -2.79 5.18
CA LEU A 311 -15.49 -2.96 4.61
C LEU A 311 -14.42 -2.93 5.72
N ASP A 312 -13.35 -3.67 5.53
CA ASP A 312 -12.23 -3.79 6.48
C ASP A 312 -11.06 -2.85 6.15
N GLY A 313 -11.18 -2.04 5.09
CA GLY A 313 -10.12 -1.12 4.71
C GLY A 313 -10.20 -0.58 3.28
N TRP A 314 -9.21 0.24 2.95
CA TRP A 314 -9.07 0.91 1.67
C TRP A 314 -7.68 0.70 1.06
N ARG A 315 -7.66 0.37 -0.22
CA ARG A 315 -6.52 0.62 -1.11
C ARG A 315 -6.71 2.01 -1.73
N VAL A 316 -5.69 2.86 -1.67
CA VAL A 316 -5.74 4.24 -2.14
C VAL A 316 -5.01 4.39 -3.46
N ASP A 317 -5.76 4.69 -4.52
CA ASP A 317 -5.26 4.88 -5.88
C ASP A 317 -4.44 6.15 -6.04
N VAL A 318 -3.33 6.03 -6.78
CA VAL A 318 -2.38 7.13 -7.08
C VAL A 318 -2.05 7.92 -5.80
N ALA A 319 -1.89 7.21 -4.69
CA ALA A 319 -1.59 7.79 -3.39
C ALA A 319 -0.27 8.57 -3.41
N ASN A 320 0.65 8.22 -4.30
CA ASN A 320 1.92 8.92 -4.51
C ASN A 320 1.79 10.32 -5.14
N MET A 321 0.68 10.63 -5.84
CA MET A 321 0.43 11.94 -6.46
C MET A 321 -0.71 12.73 -5.80
N SER A 322 -1.49 12.12 -4.91
CA SER A 322 -2.55 12.79 -4.17
C SER A 322 -1.99 13.99 -3.38
N GLY A 323 -2.61 15.17 -3.53
CA GLY A 323 -2.12 16.40 -2.90
C GLY A 323 -0.81 16.95 -3.48
N ARG A 324 -0.40 16.52 -4.68
CA ARG A 324 0.78 17.04 -5.39
C ARG A 324 0.42 17.61 -6.75
N THR A 325 0.60 18.92 -6.92
CA THR A 325 0.47 19.59 -8.22
C THR A 325 1.36 20.83 -8.24
N GLY A 326 2.25 20.94 -9.23
CA GLY A 326 3.14 22.09 -9.36
C GLY A 326 3.97 22.36 -8.10
N GLY A 327 3.84 23.56 -7.54
CA GLY A 327 4.51 23.98 -6.29
C GLY A 327 3.84 23.51 -4.99
N THR A 328 2.70 22.81 -5.07
CA THR A 328 1.98 22.29 -3.90
C THR A 328 2.33 20.83 -3.66
N ASP A 329 2.84 20.52 -2.46
CA ASP A 329 3.01 19.14 -1.96
C ASP A 329 2.48 19.05 -0.52
N VAL A 330 1.23 18.59 -0.40
CA VAL A 330 0.58 18.24 0.88
C VAL A 330 0.32 16.74 0.98
N ASN A 331 1.03 15.92 0.19
CA ASN A 331 0.85 14.46 0.17
C ASN A 331 1.07 13.81 1.53
N ALA A 332 1.93 14.40 2.36
CA ALA A 332 2.20 13.92 3.70
C ALA A 332 0.96 13.99 4.61
N ASP A 333 0.00 14.86 4.31
CA ASP A 333 -1.22 15.05 5.12
C ASP A 333 -2.38 14.15 4.66
N VAL A 334 -2.32 13.62 3.44
CA VAL A 334 -3.42 12.83 2.83
C VAL A 334 -3.73 11.58 3.65
N ALA A 335 -2.72 10.76 3.91
CA ALA A 335 -2.90 9.50 4.62
C ALA A 335 -3.33 9.71 6.10
N PRO A 336 -2.70 10.61 6.88
CA PRO A 336 -3.19 10.96 8.21
C PRO A 336 -4.63 11.47 8.22
N THR A 337 -4.99 12.33 7.26
CA THR A 337 -6.37 12.85 7.15
C THR A 337 -7.36 11.71 6.94
N LEU A 338 -7.06 10.74 6.06
CA LEU A 338 -7.92 9.59 5.91
C LEU A 338 -7.96 8.76 7.19
N ARG A 339 -6.79 8.47 7.79
CA ARG A 339 -6.62 7.64 8.99
C ARG A 339 -7.47 8.11 10.16
N GLU A 340 -7.61 9.42 10.36
CA GLU A 340 -8.50 10.02 11.36
C GLU A 340 -9.98 9.60 11.23
N ALA A 341 -10.39 9.12 10.05
CA ALA A 341 -11.75 8.66 9.79
C ALA A 341 -11.95 7.15 9.88
N LEU A 342 -10.88 6.36 9.91
CA LEU A 342 -10.95 4.91 9.99
C LEU A 342 -10.97 4.42 11.44
N GLU A 343 -11.66 3.29 11.67
CA GLU A 343 -11.55 2.55 12.92
C GLU A 343 -10.16 1.89 13.04
N PRO A 344 -9.62 1.67 14.26
CA PRO A 344 -8.29 1.10 14.46
C PRO A 344 -8.04 -0.23 13.74
N GLU A 345 -9.09 -1.04 13.58
CA GLU A 345 -9.01 -2.35 12.92
C GLU A 345 -9.07 -2.28 11.38
N SER A 346 -9.15 -1.07 10.80
CA SER A 346 -9.26 -0.89 9.34
C SER A 346 -7.90 -0.71 8.68
N LEU A 347 -7.70 -1.41 7.56
CA LEU A 347 -6.46 -1.35 6.79
C LEU A 347 -6.45 -0.16 5.81
N LEU A 348 -5.32 0.52 5.67
CA LEU A 348 -5.10 1.57 4.68
C LEU A 348 -3.82 1.30 3.87
N VAL A 349 -3.96 0.87 2.61
CA VAL A 349 -2.84 0.54 1.71
C VAL A 349 -2.70 1.60 0.63
N ALA A 350 -1.50 2.13 0.39
CA ALA A 350 -1.26 3.10 -0.68
C ALA A 350 -0.73 2.44 -1.96
N GLU A 351 -1.27 2.81 -3.13
CA GLU A 351 -0.56 2.60 -4.39
C GLU A 351 0.69 3.48 -4.43
N ASN A 352 1.86 2.86 -4.58
CA ASN A 352 3.09 3.61 -4.77
C ASN A 352 4.13 2.82 -5.59
N SER A 353 4.39 3.32 -6.80
CA SER A 353 5.39 2.75 -7.72
C SER A 353 6.84 3.03 -7.31
N ARG A 354 7.11 3.94 -6.38
CA ARG A 354 8.46 4.26 -5.90
C ARG A 354 8.71 3.66 -4.52
N ARG A 355 10.00 3.41 -4.23
CA ARG A 355 10.46 3.13 -2.86
C ARG A 355 10.31 4.39 -2.01
N ARG A 356 9.11 4.65 -1.51
CA ARG A 356 8.92 5.55 -0.37
C ARG A 356 9.39 4.78 0.86
N ARG A 357 10.36 5.27 1.62
CA ARG A 357 10.48 4.84 3.03
C ARG A 357 9.19 5.26 3.71
N GLN A 358 8.65 4.49 4.66
CA GLN A 358 7.55 4.98 5.52
C GLN A 358 8.10 6.25 6.18
N HIS A 359 7.84 7.42 5.60
CA HIS A 359 8.41 8.67 6.11
C HIS A 359 7.55 9.06 7.30
N GLU A 360 8.09 8.76 8.47
CA GLU A 360 8.35 9.73 9.53
C GLU A 360 7.18 10.27 10.35
N ARG A 361 5.93 9.91 10.05
CA ARG A 361 4.80 10.29 10.90
C ARG A 361 3.94 9.09 11.31
N PRO A 362 3.55 9.00 12.59
CA PRO A 362 2.45 8.13 13.03
C PRO A 362 1.20 8.40 12.17
N ASN A 363 0.35 7.40 11.99
CA ASN A 363 -0.94 7.49 11.27
C ASN A 363 -0.84 7.61 9.73
N GLY A 364 0.19 7.03 9.11
CA GLY A 364 0.31 6.91 7.65
C GLY A 364 -0.47 5.72 7.06
N CYS A 365 -0.15 5.35 5.82
CA CYS A 365 -0.62 4.08 5.25
C CYS A 365 0.14 2.89 5.85
N ASP A 366 -0.57 1.80 6.07
CA ASP A 366 -0.10 0.54 6.66
C ASP A 366 0.80 -0.25 5.72
N GLY A 367 0.41 -0.26 4.44
CA GLY A 367 1.08 -1.01 3.40
C GLY A 367 1.30 -0.18 2.14
N ARG A 368 2.03 -0.78 1.20
CA ARG A 368 2.18 -0.27 -0.16
C ARG A 368 2.01 -1.38 -1.18
N GLU A 369 1.19 -1.10 -2.18
CA GLU A 369 1.12 -1.90 -3.39
C GLU A 369 2.12 -1.33 -4.41
N ARG A 370 3.01 -2.18 -4.94
CA ARG A 370 3.93 -1.81 -6.01
C ARG A 370 3.44 -2.38 -7.33
N ARG A 371 3.04 -1.50 -8.23
CA ARG A 371 2.81 -1.90 -9.63
C ARG A 371 4.15 -2.12 -10.32
N CYS A 372 4.55 -3.39 -10.49
CA CYS A 372 5.63 -3.74 -11.41
C CYS A 372 5.16 -3.38 -12.83
N ARG A 373 5.68 -2.30 -13.41
CA ARG A 373 5.55 -2.11 -14.86
C ARG A 373 6.35 -3.25 -15.50
N ALA A 374 5.66 -4.20 -16.11
CA ALA A 374 6.30 -5.06 -17.08
C ALA A 374 6.76 -4.14 -18.22
N ASP A 375 8.04 -3.78 -18.21
CA ASP A 375 8.72 -3.34 -19.42
C ASP A 375 8.70 -4.54 -20.37
N SER A 376 7.65 -4.64 -21.18
CA SER A 376 7.61 -5.59 -22.27
C SER A 376 8.78 -5.27 -23.19
N PRO A 377 9.77 -6.17 -23.37
CA PRO A 377 10.77 -5.98 -24.40
C PRO A 377 10.02 -5.90 -25.73
N ARG A 378 10.28 -4.85 -26.51
CA ARG A 378 9.81 -4.77 -27.89
C ARG A 378 10.30 -6.02 -28.62
N GLY A 379 9.36 -6.85 -29.07
CA GLY A 379 9.62 -7.90 -30.06
C GLY A 379 10.17 -9.21 -29.49
N ALA A 380 9.31 -10.03 -28.91
CA ALA A 380 9.48 -11.48 -28.94
C ALA A 380 8.25 -12.08 -29.63
N ARG A 381 8.37 -12.39 -30.92
CA ARG A 381 7.39 -13.24 -31.61
C ARG A 381 7.43 -14.61 -30.95
N ALA A 382 6.36 -14.98 -30.24
CA ALA A 382 6.16 -16.35 -29.80
C ALA A 382 6.05 -17.25 -31.04
N ARG A 383 7.10 -18.02 -31.32
CA ARG A 383 7.01 -19.15 -32.25
C ARG A 383 6.28 -20.27 -31.52
N VAL A 384 5.04 -20.52 -31.91
CA VAL A 384 4.32 -21.75 -31.54
C VAL A 384 5.06 -22.92 -32.18
N ALA A 385 5.74 -23.72 -31.36
CA ALA A 385 6.25 -25.01 -31.78
C ALA A 385 5.11 -26.03 -31.65
N ALA A 386 4.45 -26.33 -32.76
CA ALA A 386 3.57 -27.48 -32.86
C ALA A 386 4.42 -28.75 -32.66
N ARG A 387 4.23 -29.45 -31.54
CA ARG A 387 4.65 -30.84 -31.41
C ARG A 387 3.43 -31.71 -31.67
N GLY A 388 3.47 -32.39 -32.82
CA GLY A 388 2.58 -33.50 -33.12
C GLY A 388 2.81 -34.66 -32.16
N GLY A 389 1.71 -35.33 -31.86
CA GLY A 389 1.68 -36.61 -31.17
C GLY A 389 0.33 -37.25 -31.49
N GLU A 390 0.35 -38.17 -32.43
CA GLU A 390 -0.76 -39.08 -32.73
C GLU A 390 -1.07 -39.92 -31.48
N LEU A 391 -2.36 -40.13 -31.21
CA LEU A 391 -2.87 -41.20 -30.36
C LEU A 391 -3.61 -42.21 -31.26
N PRO A 392 -3.59 -43.51 -30.92
CA PRO A 392 -4.27 -44.55 -31.69
C PRO A 392 -5.79 -44.40 -31.71
#